data_AF-A0A1F4ZWT9-F1
#
_entry.id   AF-A0A1F4ZWT9-F1
#
_cell.length_a   1.000
_cell.length_b   1.000
_cell.length_c   1.000
_cell.angle_alpha   90.00
_cell.angle_beta   90.00
_cell.angle_gamma   90.00
#
_symmetry.space_group_name_H-M   'P 1'
#
loop_
_entity.id
_entity.type
_entity.pdbx_description
1 polymer ?
#
loop_
_entity_poly.entity_id
_entity_poly.type
_entity_poly.pdbx_seq_one_letter_code
_entity_poly.pdbx_strand_id
1 'polypeptide(L)'
;MSRRTEVEIRPKTVQISFGTIFTVRSFGKETNREDCIIDIGEDNYFYAGQLTKSKRGKPKLVHTATGSPEVFGRLVGLMSTEDVIEAFREGARDGWIFTDVMEGYVRQSAQKGSRMLLLNRD
;
A
#
# COMPACT_ATOMS: atom_id res chain seq x y z
N MET A 1 -28.53 -21.96 28.39
CA MET A 1 -28.48 -21.09 27.19
C MET A 1 -27.35 -20.10 27.37
N SER A 2 -26.28 -20.21 26.57
CA SER A 2 -25.11 -19.31 26.69
C SER A 2 -25.40 -18.02 25.91
N ARG A 3 -25.36 -16.87 26.59
CA ARG A 3 -25.42 -15.55 25.94
C ARG A 3 -24.15 -15.40 25.12
N ARG A 4 -24.23 -15.62 23.80
CA ARG A 4 -23.19 -15.17 22.88
C ARG A 4 -23.21 -13.65 22.93
N THR A 5 -22.17 -13.06 23.52
CA THR A 5 -21.90 -11.64 23.37
C THR A 5 -21.69 -11.38 21.88
N GLU A 6 -22.66 -10.74 21.23
CA GLU A 6 -22.46 -10.19 19.89
C GLU A 6 -21.38 -9.13 20.01
N VAL A 7 -20.20 -9.43 19.46
CA VAL A 7 -19.15 -8.42 19.30
C VAL A 7 -19.64 -7.47 18.22
N GLU A 8 -20.08 -6.28 18.61
CA GLU A 8 -20.41 -5.19 17.69
C GLU A 8 -19.13 -4.81 16.93
N ILE A 9 -18.96 -5.29 15.70
CA ILE A 9 -17.84 -4.90 14.84
C ILE A 9 -18.12 -3.49 14.36
N ARG A 10 -17.45 -2.49 14.95
CA ARG A 10 -17.54 -1.11 14.48
C ARG A 10 -16.63 -0.97 13.25
N PRO A 11 -17.17 -0.60 12.08
CA PRO A 11 -16.34 -0.39 10.91
C PRO A 11 -15.34 0.74 11.18
N LYS A 12 -14.06 0.45 10.98
CA LYS A 12 -12.99 1.43 11.09
C LYS A 12 -12.71 2.03 9.72
N THR A 13 -12.74 3.35 9.59
CA THR A 13 -12.37 4.01 8.34
C THR A 13 -10.95 4.56 8.42
N VAL A 14 -10.19 4.45 7.34
CA VAL A 14 -8.85 5.03 7.21
C VAL A 14 -8.79 5.95 6.00
N GLN A 15 -8.19 7.12 6.16
CA GLN A 15 -7.86 7.97 5.02
C GLN A 15 -6.53 7.49 4.42
N ILE A 16 -6.53 7.22 3.12
CA ILE A 16 -5.33 6.89 2.36
C ILE A 16 -5.10 7.92 1.26
N SER A 17 -3.83 8.10 0.90
CA SER A 17 -3.39 8.86 -0.27
C SER A 17 -2.35 8.05 -1.04
N PHE A 18 -2.03 8.53 -2.25
CA PHE A 18 -0.81 8.09 -2.94
C PHE A 18 0.41 8.21 -2.01
N GLY A 19 1.32 7.24 -2.07
CA GLY A 19 2.53 7.20 -1.25
C GLY A 19 2.31 6.72 0.19
N THR A 20 1.08 6.44 0.60
CA THR A 20 0.80 5.94 1.96
C THR A 20 1.47 4.58 2.15
N ILE A 21 2.28 4.46 3.21
CA ILE A 21 2.90 3.19 3.59
C ILE A 21 2.05 2.53 4.67
N PHE A 22 1.68 1.28 4.45
CA PHE A 22 0.94 0.47 5.40
C PHE A 22 1.57 -0.92 5.54
N THR A 23 1.38 -1.54 6.69
CA THR A 23 1.71 -2.96 6.84
C THR A 23 0.62 -3.84 6.26
N VAL A 24 0.98 -4.93 5.62
CA VAL A 24 0.06 -5.98 5.16
C VAL A 24 -0.05 -7.05 6.23
N ARG A 25 -1.28 -7.36 6.67
CA ARG A 25 -1.55 -8.46 7.60
C ARG A 25 -1.32 -9.78 6.88
N SER A 26 -0.27 -10.51 7.25
CA SER A 26 -0.08 -11.89 6.80
C SER A 26 -0.84 -12.84 7.72
N PHE A 27 -1.69 -13.70 7.18
CA PHE A 27 -2.30 -14.78 7.94
C PHE A 27 -1.20 -15.73 8.45
N GLY A 28 -0.96 -15.73 9.77
CA GLY A 28 -0.13 -16.73 10.45
C GLY A 28 1.39 -16.57 10.41
N LYS A 29 1.94 -15.37 10.11
CA LYS A 29 3.40 -15.12 10.19
C LYS A 29 3.70 -13.78 10.89
N GLU A 30 4.74 -13.75 11.73
CA GLU A 30 5.15 -12.61 12.58
C GLU A 30 5.78 -11.42 11.82
N THR A 31 6.07 -11.56 10.52
CA THR A 31 6.69 -10.48 9.74
C THR A 31 5.64 -9.76 8.91
N ASN A 32 5.15 -8.64 9.43
CA ASN A 32 4.35 -7.71 8.64
C ASN A 32 5.21 -7.16 7.48
N ARG A 33 4.72 -7.32 6.24
CA ARG A 33 5.32 -6.71 5.05
C ARG A 33 4.86 -5.26 4.95
N GLU A 34 5.74 -4.35 4.52
CA GLU A 34 5.36 -2.96 4.24
C GLU A 34 5.08 -2.77 2.76
N ASP A 35 3.95 -2.14 2.46
CA ASP A 35 3.51 -1.83 1.11
C ASP A 35 3.24 -0.33 1.00
N CYS A 36 3.60 0.26 -0.13
CA CYS A 36 3.31 1.64 -0.48
C CYS A 36 2.14 1.66 -1.47
N ILE A 37 1.14 2.50 -1.21
CA ILE A 37 0.04 2.76 -2.14
C ILE A 37 0.58 3.56 -3.32
N ILE A 38 0.36 3.04 -4.54
CA ILE A 38 0.82 3.64 -5.80
C ILE A 38 -0.34 4.16 -6.65
N ASP A 39 -1.57 3.76 -6.36
CA ASP A 39 -2.80 4.33 -6.88
C ASP A 39 -3.90 4.18 -5.84
N ILE A 40 -4.75 5.19 -5.70
CA ILE A 40 -5.86 5.22 -4.71
C ILE A 40 -7.05 4.35 -5.17
N GLY A 41 -7.04 3.92 -6.44
CA GLY A 41 -7.99 3.00 -7.03
C GLY A 41 -9.44 3.49 -6.99
N GLU A 42 -10.36 2.57 -7.29
CA GLU A 42 -11.81 2.77 -7.27
C GLU A 42 -12.43 1.69 -6.36
N ASP A 43 -13.60 1.95 -5.78
CA ASP A 43 -14.28 1.03 -4.85
C ASP A 43 -13.36 0.52 -3.72
N ASN A 44 -13.52 -0.69 -3.19
CA ASN A 44 -12.67 -1.15 -2.09
C ASN A 44 -11.36 -1.76 -2.58
N TYR A 45 -10.74 -1.18 -3.61
CA TYR A 45 -9.47 -1.65 -4.16
C TYR A 45 -8.53 -0.49 -4.49
N PHE A 46 -7.23 -0.76 -4.43
CA PHE A 46 -6.16 0.18 -4.74
C PHE A 46 -4.94 -0.58 -5.26
N TYR A 47 -3.97 0.09 -5.88
CA TYR A 47 -2.70 -0.57 -6.21
C TYR A 47 -1.65 -0.26 -5.17
N ALA A 48 -0.87 -1.27 -4.77
CA ALA A 48 0.26 -1.11 -3.88
C ALA A 48 1.48 -1.89 -4.38
N GLY A 49 2.67 -1.39 -4.06
CA GLY A 49 3.94 -2.07 -4.28
C GLY A 49 4.60 -2.42 -2.96
N GLN A 50 5.24 -3.59 -2.89
CA GLN A 50 6.00 -3.98 -1.71
C GLN A 50 7.24 -3.08 -1.56
N LEU A 51 7.36 -2.46 -0.39
CA LEU A 51 8.50 -1.61 -0.02
C LEU A 51 9.61 -2.49 0.59
N THR A 52 10.79 -2.46 -0.03
CA THR A 52 11.97 -3.20 0.44
C THR A 52 13.22 -2.33 0.35
N LYS A 53 14.38 -2.89 0.72
CA LYS A 53 15.68 -2.23 0.53
C LYS A 53 16.39 -2.80 -0.68
N SER A 54 17.00 -1.94 -1.49
CA SER A 54 17.88 -2.33 -2.59
C SER A 54 19.22 -2.85 -2.08
N LYS A 55 20.05 -3.37 -3.00
CA LYS A 55 21.46 -3.74 -2.69
C LYS A 55 22.28 -2.57 -2.13
N ARG A 56 21.85 -1.33 -2.35
CA ARG A 56 22.49 -0.09 -1.88
C ARG A 56 21.86 0.46 -0.60
N GLY A 57 20.92 -0.27 0.00
CA GLY A 57 20.21 0.14 1.21
C GLY A 57 19.15 1.20 1.01
N LYS A 58 18.84 1.59 -0.24
CA LYS A 58 17.80 2.57 -0.56
C LYS A 58 16.41 1.92 -0.60
N PRO A 59 15.32 2.64 -0.28
CA PRO A 59 13.98 2.15 -0.51
C PRO A 59 13.77 1.78 -1.98
N LYS A 60 13.11 0.65 -2.23
CA LYS A 60 12.67 0.24 -3.55
C LYS A 60 11.28 -0.39 -3.53
N LEU A 61 10.54 -0.21 -4.60
CA LEU A 61 9.25 -0.86 -4.82
C LEU A 61 9.40 -2.05 -5.75
N VAL A 62 8.80 -3.17 -5.37
CA VAL A 62 8.76 -4.42 -6.13
C VAL A 62 7.37 -5.06 -6.04
N HIS A 63 7.06 -5.99 -6.94
CA HIS A 63 5.82 -6.79 -6.89
C HIS A 63 4.54 -5.95 -6.68
N THR A 64 4.22 -5.08 -7.63
CA THR A 64 2.97 -4.31 -7.60
C THR A 64 1.74 -5.21 -7.77
N ALA A 65 0.74 -5.05 -6.91
CA ALA A 65 -0.51 -5.79 -6.99
C ALA A 65 -1.70 -4.92 -6.55
N THR A 66 -2.89 -5.34 -6.92
CA THR A 66 -4.13 -4.77 -6.38
C THR A 66 -4.31 -5.22 -4.93
N GLY A 67 -4.46 -4.27 -4.01
CA GLY A 67 -4.74 -4.48 -2.60
C GLY A 67 -6.23 -4.29 -2.27
N SER A 68 -6.67 -4.95 -1.20
CA SER A 68 -7.99 -4.78 -0.60
C SER A 68 -7.88 -4.37 0.88
N PRO A 69 -8.90 -3.72 1.46
CA PRO A 69 -8.90 -3.34 2.88
C PRO A 69 -8.71 -4.50 3.85
N GLU A 70 -8.99 -5.74 3.46
CA GLU A 70 -8.90 -6.92 4.34
C GLU A 70 -7.45 -7.25 4.73
N VAL A 71 -6.50 -6.94 3.86
CA VAL A 71 -5.07 -7.18 4.12
C VAL A 71 -4.40 -5.96 4.77
N PHE A 72 -5.13 -4.86 4.94
CA PHE A 72 -4.60 -3.63 5.52
C PHE A 72 -4.34 -3.78 7.02
N GLY A 73 -3.09 -3.62 7.42
CA GLY A 73 -2.63 -3.65 8.80
C GLY A 73 -2.68 -2.27 9.43
N ARG A 74 -1.54 -1.59 9.46
CA ARG A 74 -1.33 -0.31 10.13
C ARG A 74 -0.67 0.68 9.18
N LEU A 75 -1.09 1.94 9.24
CA LEU A 75 -0.35 3.06 8.64
C LEU A 75 1.01 3.22 9.34
N VAL A 76 2.08 3.25 8.57
CA VAL A 76 3.44 3.41 9.11
C VAL A 76 4.15 4.65 8.61
N GLY A 77 3.71 5.23 7.49
CA GLY A 77 4.31 6.46 6.98
C GLY A 77 3.69 6.94 5.68
N LEU A 78 4.36 7.92 5.07
CA LEU A 78 3.98 8.52 3.79
C LEU A 78 5.26 8.83 3.00
N MET A 79 5.28 8.46 1.73
CA MET A 79 6.30 8.85 0.76
C MET A 79 5.80 10.00 -0.11
N SER A 80 6.69 10.91 -0.48
CA SER A 80 6.37 11.90 -1.51
C SER A 80 6.26 11.24 -2.89
N THR A 81 5.65 11.93 -3.85
CA THR A 81 5.59 11.46 -5.24
C THR A 81 6.97 11.15 -5.81
N GLU A 82 7.94 12.01 -5.55
CA GLU A 82 9.31 11.81 -6.05
C GLU A 82 10.01 10.63 -5.35
N ASP A 83 9.76 10.41 -4.06
CA ASP A 83 10.30 9.24 -3.36
C ASP A 83 9.72 7.93 -3.91
N VAL A 84 8.43 7.90 -4.25
CA VAL A 84 7.80 6.72 -4.86
C VAL A 84 8.41 6.43 -6.24
N ILE A 85 8.61 7.47 -7.06
CA ILE A 85 9.24 7.34 -8.39
C ILE A 85 10.68 6.87 -8.25
N GLU A 86 11.46 7.44 -7.33
CA GLU A 86 12.83 6.99 -7.09
C GLU A 86 12.88 5.55 -6.56
N ALA A 87 11.92 5.14 -5.74
CA ALA A 87 11.83 3.75 -5.28
C ALA A 87 11.51 2.77 -6.43
N PHE A 88 10.69 3.17 -7.41
CA PHE A 88 10.50 2.40 -8.64
C PHE A 88 11.77 2.32 -9.49
N ARG A 89 12.46 3.45 -9.68
CA ARG A 89 13.75 3.49 -10.39
C ARG A 89 14.79 2.62 -9.69
N GLU A 90 14.81 2.61 -8.37
CA GLU A 90 15.68 1.74 -7.58
C GLU A 90 15.33 0.26 -7.78
N GLY A 91 14.04 -0.08 -7.80
CA GLY A 91 13.57 -1.42 -8.15
C GLY A 91 14.07 -1.84 -9.54
N ALA A 92 14.03 -0.93 -10.50
CA ALA A 92 14.46 -1.20 -11.87
C ALA A 92 15.97 -1.46 -12.01
N ARG A 93 16.79 -0.73 -11.25
CA ARG A 93 18.24 -0.97 -11.17
C ARG A 93 18.58 -2.35 -10.59
N ASP A 94 17.68 -2.91 -9.77
CA ASP A 94 17.80 -4.26 -9.22
C ASP A 94 17.20 -5.36 -10.13
N GLY A 95 16.81 -5.03 -11.36
CA GLY A 95 16.37 -5.98 -12.39
C GLY A 95 14.87 -5.98 -12.69
N TRP A 96 14.10 -5.05 -12.10
CA TRP A 96 12.70 -4.83 -12.47
C TRP A 96 12.57 -3.94 -13.71
N ILE A 97 11.43 -4.00 -14.39
CA ILE A 97 11.13 -3.08 -15.49
C ILE A 97 10.39 -1.87 -14.92
N PHE A 98 10.95 -0.69 -15.15
CA PHE A 98 10.26 0.59 -14.94
C PHE A 98 10.48 1.44 -16.18
N THR A 99 9.39 1.90 -16.79
CA THR A 99 9.42 2.64 -18.06
C THR A 99 8.88 4.06 -17.89
N ASP A 100 9.16 4.93 -18.85
CA ASP A 100 8.64 6.31 -18.86
C ASP A 100 7.11 6.35 -18.84
N VAL A 101 6.46 5.37 -19.49
CA VAL A 101 5.02 5.20 -19.47
C VAL A 101 4.53 4.92 -18.05
N MET A 102 5.21 4.04 -17.31
CA MET A 102 4.88 3.75 -15.91
C MET A 102 5.11 4.97 -15.01
N GLU A 103 6.18 5.74 -15.21
CA GLU A 103 6.39 7.00 -14.47
C GLU A 103 5.24 7.99 -14.71
N GLY A 104 4.79 8.12 -15.97
CA GLY A 104 3.62 8.93 -16.31
C GLY A 104 2.37 8.50 -15.55
N TYR A 105 2.08 7.20 -15.49
CA TYR A 105 0.97 6.65 -14.70
C TYR A 105 1.10 6.93 -13.20
N VAL A 106 2.31 6.80 -12.64
CA VAL A 106 2.57 7.08 -11.22
C VAL A 106 2.31 8.56 -10.92
N ARG A 107 2.80 9.47 -11.77
CA ARG A 107 2.57 10.92 -11.62
C ARG A 107 1.09 11.29 -11.75
N GLN A 108 0.37 10.65 -12.68
CA GLN A 108 -1.07 10.85 -12.83
C GLN A 108 -1.83 10.34 -11.60
N SER A 109 -1.47 9.18 -11.07
CA SER A 109 -2.09 8.58 -9.89
C SER A 109 -1.91 9.46 -8.65
N ALA A 110 -0.75 10.11 -8.51
CA ALA A 110 -0.48 11.05 -7.43
C ALA A 110 -1.42 12.28 -7.42
N GLN A 111 -2.05 12.62 -8.55
CA GLN A 111 -3.01 13.73 -8.64
C GLN A 111 -4.41 13.38 -8.13
N LYS A 112 -4.71 12.10 -7.84
CA LYS A 112 -6.05 11.65 -7.41
C LYS A 112 -6.41 12.06 -5.97
N GLY A 113 -5.51 12.71 -5.23
CA GLY A 113 -5.79 13.27 -3.91
C GLY A 113 -5.76 12.24 -2.78
N SER A 114 -6.87 12.12 -2.03
CA SER A 114 -6.99 11.17 -0.92
C SER A 114 -8.40 10.62 -0.82
N ARG A 115 -8.57 9.47 -0.15
CA ARG A 115 -9.85 8.77 -0.06
C ARG A 115 -10.01 8.07 1.27
N MET A 116 -11.25 7.99 1.76
CA MET A 116 -11.63 7.16 2.91
C MET A 116 -11.90 5.72 2.46
N LEU A 117 -11.20 4.75 3.07
CA LEU A 117 -11.46 3.32 2.93
C LEU A 117 -12.13 2.78 4.19
N LEU A 118 -13.08 1.86 3.99
CA LEU A 118 -13.68 1.07 5.05
C LEU A 118 -12.81 -0.17 5.31
N LEU A 119 -12.26 -0.29 6.52
CA LEU A 119 -11.56 -1.49 6.95
C LEU A 119 -12.60 -2.50 7.42
N ASN A 120 -12.67 -3.64 6.74
CA ASN A 120 -13.74 -4.61 6.97
C ASN A 120 -13.53 -5.46 8.24
N ARG A 121 -12.43 -5.34 8.99
CA ARG A 121 -12.15 -6.13 10.21
C ARG A 121 -11.19 -5.43 11.19
N ASP A 122 -11.41 -5.61 12.49
CA ASP A 122 -10.40 -5.46 13.54
C ASP A 122 -9.64 -6.77 13.75
#